data_AF-A0A842J2U8-F1
#
_entry.id   AF-A0A842J2U8-F1
#
_cell.length_a   1.000
_cell.length_b   1.000
_cell.length_c   1.000
_cell.angle_alpha   90.00
_cell.angle_beta   90.00
_cell.angle_gamma   90.00
#
_symmetry.space_group_name_H-M   'P 1'
#
loop_
_entity.id
_entity.type
_entity.pdbx_description
1 polymer ?
#
loop_
_entity_poly.entity_id
_entity_poly.type
_entity_poly.pdbx_seq_one_letter_code
_entity_poly.pdbx_strand_id
1 'polypeptide(L)'
;MILYIYDVKTLNIVAKPIVNSNNEFTNNPLNFYPDWNMGIHIVSEIEFQNPMLDINIIREKTREELILLDNKNELLQDGEYVENNKIIRVEAPSYLFKKLWNKENNLWEEGGTQEDINLEVNKLIDEFTILGEQKERWIKYGFDVLDIENKIAENIIRRKFLLEIF
;
A
#
# COMPACT_ATOMS: atom_id res chain seq x y z
N MET A 1 26.89 19.84 -9.86
CA MET A 1 25.54 19.42 -9.44
C MET A 1 24.54 20.48 -9.87
N ILE A 2 23.26 20.13 -9.99
CA ILE A 2 22.19 21.10 -10.26
C ILE A 2 21.53 21.41 -8.92
N LEU A 3 21.34 22.69 -8.62
CA LEU A 3 20.46 23.12 -7.54
C LEU A 3 19.13 23.55 -8.14
N TYR A 4 18.07 23.43 -7.34
CA TYR A 4 16.72 23.83 -7.68
C TYR A 4 16.31 24.98 -6.78
N ILE A 5 16.14 26.17 -7.37
CA ILE A 5 15.68 27.35 -6.66
C ILE A 5 14.18 27.44 -6.80
N TYR A 6 13.48 27.48 -5.67
CA TYR A 6 12.03 27.56 -5.58
C TYR A 6 11.61 28.94 -5.08
N ASP A 7 10.53 29.47 -5.64
CA ASP A 7 9.81 30.60 -5.05
C ASP A 7 8.97 30.12 -3.86
N VAL A 8 9.13 30.73 -2.69
CA VAL A 8 8.53 30.29 -1.42
C VAL A 8 7.00 30.40 -1.44
N LYS A 9 6.43 31.32 -2.24
CA LYS A 9 4.98 31.52 -2.29
C LYS A 9 4.28 30.52 -3.19
N THR A 10 4.88 30.23 -4.34
CA THR A 10 4.29 29.37 -5.38
C THR A 10 4.82 27.95 -5.36
N LEU A 11 5.97 27.71 -4.72
CA LEU A 11 6.72 26.47 -4.73
C LEU A 11 7.08 25.97 -6.13
N ASN A 12 7.13 26.88 -7.11
CA ASN A 12 7.62 26.58 -8.45
C ASN A 12 9.13 26.79 -8.54
N ILE A 13 9.78 25.99 -9.38
CA ILE A 13 11.20 26.17 -9.68
C ILE A 13 11.35 27.41 -10.57
N VAL A 14 12.11 28.39 -10.09
CA VAL A 14 12.40 29.64 -10.82
C VAL A 14 13.78 29.63 -11.47
N ALA A 15 14.71 28.80 -11.00
CA ALA A 15 16.04 28.63 -11.59
C ALA A 15 16.66 27.27 -11.27
N LYS A 16 17.56 26.82 -12.15
CA LYS A 16 18.30 25.55 -12.03
C LYS A 16 19.82 25.75 -12.19
N PRO A 17 20.51 26.50 -11.29
CA PRO A 17 21.93 26.78 -11.47
C PRO A 17 22.78 25.51 -11.34
N ILE A 18 23.87 25.47 -12.11
CA ILE A 18 24.89 24.43 -12.02
C ILE A 18 26.01 24.95 -11.12
N VAL A 19 26.31 24.21 -10.05
CA VAL A 19 27.31 24.58 -9.04
C VAL A 19 28.27 23.41 -8.77
N ASN A 20 29.43 23.69 -8.20
CA ASN A 20 30.36 22.64 -7.78
C ASN A 20 29.96 22.03 -6.42
N SER A 21 29.37 22.83 -5.53
CA SER A 21 28.85 22.40 -4.24
C SER A 21 27.77 23.34 -3.69
N ASN A 22 26.94 22.86 -2.75
CA ASN A 22 25.95 23.71 -2.08
C ASN A 22 26.60 24.86 -1.26
N ASN A 23 27.80 24.65 -0.71
CA ASN A 23 28.55 25.70 0.00
C ASN A 23 28.95 26.86 -0.93
N GLU A 24 29.33 26.56 -2.18
CA GLU A 24 29.68 27.59 -3.16
C GLU A 24 28.49 28.52 -3.45
N PHE A 25 27.30 27.93 -3.62
CA PHE A 25 26.05 28.67 -3.77
C PHE A 25 25.74 29.49 -2.51
N THR A 26 25.78 28.87 -1.33
CA THR A 26 25.44 29.52 -0.05
C THR A 26 26.34 30.73 0.24
N ASN A 27 27.62 30.65 -0.13
CA ASN A 27 28.58 31.74 0.06
C ASN A 27 28.33 32.94 -0.87
N ASN A 28 27.94 32.70 -2.14
CA ASN A 28 27.76 33.75 -3.15
C ASN A 28 26.58 33.46 -4.09
N PRO A 29 25.33 33.44 -3.61
CA PRO A 29 24.19 32.97 -4.40
C PRO A 29 23.87 33.90 -5.58
N LEU A 30 24.16 35.20 -5.46
CA LEU A 30 23.97 36.21 -6.50
C LEU A 30 24.80 35.95 -7.78
N ASN A 31 25.91 35.21 -7.67
CA ASN A 31 26.71 34.82 -8.84
C ASN A 31 25.99 33.77 -9.72
N PHE A 32 25.08 33.00 -9.13
CA PHE A 32 24.37 31.91 -9.78
C PHE A 32 22.93 32.31 -10.14
N TYR A 33 22.33 33.19 -9.34
CA TYR A 33 21.01 33.73 -9.56
C TYR A 33 20.95 35.19 -9.06
N PRO A 34 21.10 36.19 -9.95
CA PRO A 34 21.18 37.60 -9.56
C PRO A 34 19.97 38.13 -8.78
N ASP A 35 18.79 37.54 -8.98
CA ASP A 35 17.56 37.91 -8.28
C ASP A 35 17.38 37.15 -6.95
N TRP A 36 18.41 36.43 -6.48
CA TRP A 36 18.34 35.66 -5.24
C TRP A 36 17.99 36.51 -4.04
N ASN A 37 17.08 35.98 -3.21
CA ASN A 37 16.59 36.65 -2.01
C ASN A 37 16.13 35.59 -1.01
N MET A 38 16.81 35.52 0.15
CA MET A 38 16.57 34.51 1.19
C MET A 38 15.16 34.56 1.81
N GLY A 39 14.43 35.68 1.67
CA GLY A 39 13.06 35.81 2.20
C GLY A 39 11.97 35.28 1.26
N ILE A 40 12.28 35.07 -0.02
CA ILE A 40 11.32 34.62 -1.03
C ILE A 40 11.79 33.41 -1.83
N HIS A 41 13.05 33.01 -1.69
CA HIS A 41 13.64 31.87 -2.39
C HIS A 41 14.20 30.85 -1.41
N ILE A 42 14.05 29.57 -1.76
CA ILE A 42 14.66 28.44 -1.08
C ILE A 42 15.37 27.56 -2.10
N VAL A 43 16.45 26.89 -1.69
CA VAL A 43 17.27 26.05 -2.57
C VAL A 43 17.27 24.61 -2.09
N SER A 44 17.26 23.67 -3.03
CA SER A 44 17.35 22.23 -2.80
C SER A 44 18.30 21.59 -3.79
N GLU A 45 18.98 20.51 -3.38
CA GLU A 45 19.75 19.64 -4.28
C GLU A 45 18.85 18.63 -5.02
N ILE A 46 17.59 18.48 -4.58
CA ILE A 46 16.61 17.54 -5.10
C ILE A 46 15.44 18.29 -5.76
N GLU A 47 15.01 17.81 -6.92
CA GLU A 47 13.78 18.27 -7.59
C GLU A 47 12.56 17.54 -7.01
N PHE A 48 11.72 18.29 -6.31
CA PHE A 48 10.44 17.82 -5.80
C PHE A 48 9.33 17.93 -6.84
N GLN A 49 8.52 16.89 -6.96
CA GLN A 49 7.39 16.83 -7.91
C GLN A 49 6.14 17.50 -7.34
N ASN A 50 5.88 17.31 -6.05
CA ASN A 50 4.81 17.93 -5.28
C ASN A 50 5.45 18.62 -4.07
N PRO A 51 6.10 19.77 -4.29
CA PRO A 51 6.80 20.48 -3.23
C PRO A 51 5.81 20.97 -2.15
N MET A 52 6.29 20.98 -0.92
CA MET A 52 5.63 21.60 0.21
C MET A 52 6.64 22.29 1.11
N LEU A 53 6.23 23.43 1.67
CA LEU A 53 7.03 24.16 2.64
C LEU A 53 6.61 23.78 4.06
N ASP A 54 7.58 23.33 4.85
CA ASP A 54 7.40 22.90 6.23
C ASP A 54 8.48 23.56 7.09
N ILE A 55 8.08 24.54 7.92
CA ILE A 55 8.98 25.30 8.82
C ILE A 55 10.22 25.84 8.06
N ASN A 56 10.00 26.52 6.93
CA ASN A 56 11.04 27.05 6.04
C ASN A 56 11.98 26.00 5.40
N ILE A 57 11.58 24.73 5.38
CA ILE A 57 12.27 23.68 4.64
C ILE A 57 11.34 23.21 3.53
N ILE A 58 11.86 23.12 2.31
CA ILE A 58 11.12 22.55 1.19
C ILE A 58 11.33 21.03 1.16
N ARG A 59 10.25 20.29 1.00
CA ARG A 59 10.26 18.83 0.89
C ARG A 59 9.19 18.34 -0.08
N GLU A 60 9.25 17.06 -0.41
CA GLU A 60 8.17 16.36 -1.10
C GLU A 60 6.97 16.19 -0.14
N LYS A 61 5.75 16.35 -0.66
CA LYS A 61 4.54 15.93 0.07
C LYS A 61 4.58 14.44 0.34
N THR A 62 4.13 14.06 1.52
CA THR A 62 3.83 12.68 1.86
C THR A 62 2.61 12.18 1.08
N ARG A 63 2.44 10.87 1.01
CA ARG A 63 1.25 10.27 0.37
C ARG A 63 -0.04 10.78 1.01
N GLU A 64 -0.06 10.87 2.34
CA GLU A 64 -1.23 11.31 3.12
C GLU A 64 -1.56 12.78 2.81
N GLU A 65 -0.55 13.64 2.69
CA GLU A 65 -0.73 15.04 2.28
C GLU A 65 -1.25 15.14 0.84
N LEU A 66 -0.77 14.30 -0.08
CA LEU A 66 -1.30 14.25 -1.44
C LEU A 66 -2.77 13.84 -1.48
N ILE A 67 -3.16 12.87 -0.66
CA ILE A 67 -4.56 12.43 -0.56
C ILE A 67 -5.43 13.54 0.05
N LEU A 68 -5.02 14.13 1.17
CA LEU A 68 -5.85 15.03 1.95
C LEU A 68 -5.85 16.49 1.43
N LEU A 69 -4.72 16.98 0.92
CA LEU A 69 -4.59 18.37 0.48
C LEU A 69 -4.84 18.51 -1.03
N ASP A 70 -4.42 17.52 -1.82
CA ASP A 70 -4.48 17.58 -3.28
C ASP A 70 -5.57 16.67 -3.86
N ASN A 71 -6.38 16.02 -3.01
CA ASN A 71 -7.48 15.12 -3.40
C ASN A 71 -7.05 13.95 -4.32
N LYS A 72 -5.81 13.47 -4.18
CA LYS A 72 -5.29 12.32 -4.96
C LYS A 72 -5.81 10.98 -4.43
N ASN A 73 -7.12 10.79 -4.51
CA ASN A 73 -7.83 9.60 -4.01
C ASN A 73 -7.39 8.30 -4.71
N GLU A 74 -6.78 8.38 -5.89
CA GLU A 74 -6.16 7.24 -6.57
C GLU A 74 -5.02 6.60 -5.78
N LEU A 75 -4.43 7.32 -4.82
CA LEU A 75 -3.38 6.80 -3.95
C LEU A 75 -3.93 5.98 -2.77
N LEU A 76 -5.24 6.00 -2.50
CA LEU A 76 -5.87 5.20 -1.44
C LEU A 76 -5.71 3.71 -1.72
N GLN A 77 -5.35 2.96 -0.68
CA GLN A 77 -5.26 1.50 -0.75
C GLN A 77 -6.62 0.86 -0.44
N ASP A 78 -6.75 -0.43 -0.75
CA ASP A 78 -7.95 -1.17 -0.39
C ASP A 78 -8.12 -1.21 1.14
N GLY A 79 -9.35 -0.93 1.59
CA GLY A 79 -9.67 -0.71 3.00
C GLY A 79 -9.44 0.70 3.49
N GLU A 80 -9.03 1.65 2.64
CA GLU A 80 -8.88 3.05 3.02
C GLU A 80 -9.91 3.95 2.33
N TYR A 81 -10.37 4.97 3.07
CA TYR A 81 -11.20 6.04 2.56
C TYR A 81 -10.95 7.35 3.30
N VAL A 82 -11.36 8.48 2.72
CA VAL A 82 -11.22 9.79 3.37
C VAL A 82 -12.55 10.20 3.99
N GLU A 83 -12.51 10.56 5.28
CA GLU A 83 -13.65 11.08 6.02
C GLU A 83 -13.19 12.15 7.00
N ASN A 84 -13.89 13.29 7.05
CA ASN A 84 -13.54 14.42 7.92
C ASN A 84 -12.06 14.85 7.83
N ASN A 85 -11.52 14.91 6.60
CA ASN A 85 -10.14 15.25 6.30
C ASN A 85 -9.09 14.34 6.98
N LYS A 86 -9.45 13.07 7.20
CA LYS A 86 -8.56 12.02 7.71
C LYS A 86 -8.70 10.79 6.84
N ILE A 87 -7.61 10.05 6.71
CA ILE A 87 -7.64 8.72 6.09
C ILE A 87 -8.08 7.74 7.17
N ILE A 88 -9.21 7.09 6.93
CA ILE A 88 -9.74 6.01 7.75
C ILE A 88 -9.34 4.69 7.12
N ARG A 89 -8.94 3.74 7.97
CA ARG A 89 -8.58 2.38 7.57
C ARG A 89 -9.55 1.39 8.18
N VAL A 90 -10.16 0.57 7.32
CA VAL A 90 -11.07 -0.52 7.67
C VAL A 90 -10.33 -1.83 7.48
N GLU A 91 -10.20 -2.60 8.55
CA GLU A 91 -9.55 -3.92 8.46
C GLU A 91 -10.42 -4.91 7.68
N ALA A 92 -9.77 -5.68 6.81
CA ALA A 92 -10.46 -6.69 6.02
C ALA A 92 -10.95 -7.82 6.92
N PRO A 93 -12.25 -8.15 6.92
CA PRO A 93 -12.77 -9.25 7.72
C PRO A 93 -12.10 -10.58 7.36
N SER A 94 -11.78 -11.38 8.38
CA SER A 94 -11.12 -12.68 8.20
C SER A 94 -12.03 -13.75 7.57
N TYR A 95 -13.35 -13.55 7.66
CA TYR A 95 -14.34 -14.48 7.13
C TYR A 95 -14.56 -14.31 5.63
N LEU A 96 -13.95 -13.35 4.94
CA LEU A 96 -14.09 -13.25 3.49
C LEU A 96 -13.15 -14.26 2.83
N PHE A 97 -13.68 -15.05 1.90
CA PHE A 97 -12.88 -15.99 1.11
C PHE A 97 -11.94 -15.21 0.19
N LYS A 98 -12.46 -14.23 -0.55
CA LYS A 98 -11.68 -13.30 -1.34
C LYS A 98 -12.13 -11.89 -1.03
N LYS A 99 -11.17 -11.08 -0.62
CA LYS A 99 -11.41 -9.72 -0.14
C LYS A 99 -11.54 -8.79 -1.34
N LEU A 100 -12.68 -8.11 -1.44
CA LEU A 100 -12.90 -7.04 -2.40
C LEU A 100 -13.24 -5.77 -1.64
N TRP A 101 -12.57 -4.67 -1.96
CA TRP A 101 -12.87 -3.36 -1.37
C TRP A 101 -13.83 -2.59 -2.28
N ASN A 102 -15.03 -2.31 -1.79
CA ASN A 102 -15.97 -1.44 -2.46
C ASN A 102 -15.66 0.02 -2.11
N LYS A 103 -15.02 0.73 -3.05
CA LYS A 103 -14.62 2.14 -2.89
C LYS A 103 -15.80 3.11 -2.84
N GLU A 104 -16.98 2.73 -3.32
CA GLU A 104 -18.17 3.59 -3.29
C GLU A 104 -18.83 3.56 -1.92
N ASN A 105 -18.91 2.36 -1.32
CA ASN A 105 -19.56 2.15 -0.02
C ASN A 105 -18.59 2.15 1.16
N ASN A 106 -17.27 2.15 0.90
CA ASN A 106 -16.21 2.01 1.91
C ASN A 106 -16.37 0.76 2.77
N LEU A 107 -16.67 -0.38 2.13
CA LEU A 107 -16.92 -1.66 2.79
C LEU A 107 -16.16 -2.80 2.10
N TRP A 108 -15.78 -3.80 2.89
CA TRP A 108 -15.24 -5.06 2.39
C TRP A 108 -16.37 -6.00 2.01
N GLU A 109 -16.27 -6.59 0.83
CA GLU A 109 -17.25 -7.50 0.24
C GLU A 109 -16.57 -8.80 -0.20
N GLU A 110 -17.39 -9.85 -0.39
CA GLU A 110 -16.91 -11.10 -0.98
C GLU A 110 -16.66 -10.88 -2.48
N GLY A 111 -15.38 -10.96 -2.87
CA GLY A 111 -14.93 -10.85 -4.26
C GLY A 111 -14.80 -12.20 -4.96
N GLY A 112 -15.04 -13.30 -4.25
CA GLY A 112 -15.03 -14.65 -4.79
C GLY A 112 -16.25 -14.89 -5.64
N THR A 113 -16.05 -15.49 -6.81
CA THR A 113 -17.17 -15.99 -7.61
C THR A 113 -17.55 -17.40 -7.17
N GLN A 114 -18.74 -17.87 -7.55
CA GLN A 114 -19.13 -19.27 -7.35
C GLN A 114 -18.13 -20.23 -8.02
N GLU A 115 -17.55 -19.84 -9.17
CA GLU A 115 -16.53 -20.63 -9.85
C GLU A 115 -15.22 -20.70 -9.06
N ASP A 116 -14.77 -19.58 -8.47
CA ASP A 116 -13.60 -19.55 -7.58
C ASP A 116 -13.80 -20.50 -6.38
N ILE A 117 -15.00 -20.48 -5.79
CA ILE A 117 -15.37 -21.35 -4.67
C ILE A 117 -15.37 -22.82 -5.12
N ASN A 118 -16.02 -23.13 -6.24
CA ASN A 118 -16.09 -24.50 -6.76
C ASN A 118 -14.69 -25.05 -7.06
N LEU A 119 -13.82 -24.23 -7.63
CA LEU A 119 -12.43 -24.60 -7.90
C LEU A 119 -11.69 -24.93 -6.60
N GLU A 120 -11.85 -24.10 -5.57
CA GLU A 120 -11.19 -24.32 -4.28
C GLU A 120 -11.75 -25.54 -3.53
N VAL A 121 -13.07 -25.73 -3.55
CA VAL A 121 -13.73 -26.90 -2.97
C VAL A 121 -13.24 -28.18 -3.65
N ASN A 122 -13.09 -28.18 -4.98
CA ASN A 122 -12.57 -29.35 -5.71
C ASN A 122 -11.14 -29.69 -5.28
N LYS A 123 -10.25 -28.70 -5.16
CA LYS A 123 -8.88 -28.92 -4.64
C LYS A 123 -8.90 -29.51 -3.24
N LEU A 124 -9.77 -29.01 -2.36
CA LEU A 124 -9.91 -29.52 -0.99
C LEU A 124 -10.44 -30.96 -0.96
N ILE A 125 -11.29 -31.36 -1.92
CA ILE A 125 -11.75 -32.75 -2.08
C ILE A 125 -10.60 -33.66 -2.51
N ASP A 126 -9.78 -33.22 -3.47
CA ASP A 126 -8.60 -33.96 -3.92
C ASP A 126 -7.60 -34.15 -2.77
N GLU A 127 -7.31 -33.07 -2.02
CA GLU A 127 -6.45 -33.11 -0.84
C GLU A 127 -7.00 -34.06 0.23
N PHE A 128 -8.30 -34.00 0.52
CA PHE A 128 -8.95 -34.88 1.49
C PHE A 128 -8.77 -36.36 1.12
N THR A 129 -8.89 -36.68 -0.17
CA THR A 129 -8.69 -38.04 -0.68
C THR A 129 -7.26 -38.52 -0.43
N ILE A 130 -6.26 -37.68 -0.75
CA ILE A 130 -4.84 -37.98 -0.53
C ILE A 130 -4.54 -38.15 0.97
N LEU A 131 -5.09 -37.29 1.83
CA LEU A 131 -4.91 -37.39 3.28
C LEU A 131 -5.53 -38.67 3.84
N GLY A 132 -6.68 -39.10 3.32
CA GLY A 132 -7.30 -40.38 3.65
C GLY A 132 -6.40 -41.57 3.33
N GLU A 133 -5.88 -41.63 2.11
CA GLU A 133 -4.94 -42.68 1.69
C GLU A 133 -3.63 -42.65 2.49
N GLN A 134 -3.13 -41.47 2.83
CA GLN A 134 -1.94 -41.32 3.66
C GLN A 134 -2.20 -41.83 5.08
N LYS A 135 -3.34 -41.47 5.68
CA LYS A 135 -3.76 -41.94 7.01
C LYS A 135 -3.81 -43.46 7.07
N GLU A 136 -4.47 -44.09 6.10
CA GLU A 136 -4.57 -45.56 6.04
C GLU A 136 -3.19 -46.22 5.95
N ARG A 137 -2.30 -45.69 5.10
CA ARG A 137 -0.92 -46.18 4.99
C ARG A 137 -0.15 -46.02 6.30
N TRP A 138 -0.28 -44.89 6.97
CA TRP A 138 0.45 -44.61 8.21
C TRP A 138 0.00 -45.51 9.35
N ILE A 139 -1.31 -45.71 9.49
CA ILE A 139 -1.90 -46.68 10.44
C ILE A 139 -1.34 -48.08 10.16
N LYS A 140 -1.30 -48.50 8.90
CA LYS A 140 -0.79 -49.83 8.51
C LYS A 140 0.67 -50.06 8.94
N TYR A 141 1.50 -49.03 8.93
CA TYR A 141 2.90 -49.12 9.33
C TYR A 141 3.16 -48.74 10.80
N GLY A 142 2.10 -48.42 11.57
CA GLY A 142 2.21 -48.06 12.99
C GLY A 142 2.76 -46.65 13.26
N PHE A 143 2.64 -45.73 12.30
CA PHE A 143 2.99 -44.32 12.50
C PHE A 143 1.85 -43.54 13.18
N ASP A 144 2.20 -42.51 13.94
CA ASP A 144 1.23 -41.55 14.50
C ASP A 144 0.57 -40.73 13.39
N VAL A 145 -0.75 -40.51 13.50
CA VAL A 145 -1.56 -39.86 12.47
C VAL A 145 -2.22 -38.55 12.93
N LEU A 146 -1.92 -38.07 14.13
CA LEU A 146 -2.57 -36.88 14.70
C LEU A 146 -2.50 -35.65 13.76
N ASP A 147 -1.34 -35.40 13.16
CA ASP A 147 -1.16 -34.29 12.20
C ASP A 147 -2.04 -34.46 10.95
N ILE A 148 -2.23 -35.69 10.47
CA ILE A 148 -3.09 -35.98 9.32
C ILE A 148 -4.56 -35.76 9.71
N GLU A 149 -4.96 -36.20 10.90
CA GLU A 149 -6.31 -36.00 11.41
C GLU A 149 -6.66 -34.53 11.59
N ASN A 150 -5.72 -33.72 12.09
CA ASN A 150 -5.88 -32.27 12.21
C ASN A 150 -6.08 -31.61 10.83
N LYS A 151 -5.25 -31.97 9.84
CA LYS A 151 -5.40 -31.47 8.47
C LYS A 151 -6.73 -31.86 7.84
N ILE A 152 -7.18 -33.09 8.07
CA ILE A 152 -8.49 -33.56 7.62
C ILE A 152 -9.62 -32.72 8.26
N ALA A 153 -9.53 -32.45 9.56
CA ALA A 153 -10.52 -31.64 10.27
C ALA A 153 -10.55 -30.19 9.75
N GLU A 154 -9.38 -29.56 9.58
CA GLU A 154 -9.24 -28.21 9.00
C GLU A 154 -9.84 -28.15 7.59
N ASN A 155 -9.53 -29.14 6.74
CA ASN A 155 -10.07 -29.24 5.39
C ASN A 155 -11.61 -29.36 5.39
N ILE A 156 -12.19 -30.16 6.28
CA ILE A 156 -13.66 -30.28 6.42
C ILE A 156 -14.28 -28.94 6.83
N ILE A 157 -13.70 -28.27 7.84
CA ILE A 157 -14.17 -26.96 8.30
C ILE A 157 -14.10 -25.94 7.18
N ARG A 158 -12.99 -25.91 6.43
CA ARG A 158 -12.79 -24.98 5.33
C ARG A 158 -13.80 -25.19 4.20
N ARG A 159 -14.06 -26.43 3.79
CA ARG A 159 -15.06 -26.74 2.77
C ARG A 159 -16.46 -26.32 3.19
N LYS A 160 -16.86 -26.61 4.43
CA LYS A 160 -18.17 -26.18 4.96
C LYS A 160 -18.32 -24.67 4.90
N PHE A 161 -17.32 -23.95 5.40
CA PHE A 161 -17.29 -22.49 5.34
C PHE A 161 -17.45 -21.97 3.89
N LEU A 162 -16.70 -22.52 2.93
CA LEU A 162 -16.79 -22.09 1.53
C LEU A 162 -18.17 -22.33 0.90
N LEU A 163 -18.82 -23.43 1.27
CA LEU A 163 -20.15 -23.78 0.77
C LEU A 163 -21.29 -22.94 1.39
N GLU A 164 -21.00 -22.17 2.44
CA GLU A 164 -21.96 -21.29 3.13
C GLU A 164 -21.88 -19.83 2.68
N ILE A 165 -20.96 -19.47 1.78
CA ILE A 165 -20.73 -18.09 1.31
C ILE A 165 -21.88 -17.56 0.42
N PHE A 166 -22.66 -18.46 -0.20
CA PHE A 166 -23.79 -18.16 -1.08
C PHE A 166 -25.00 -19.03 -0.74
#